data_AF-A0A4P5YIZ8-F1
#
_entry.id   AF-A0A4P5YIZ8-F1
#
_cell.length_a   1.000
_cell.length_b   1.000
_cell.length_c   1.000
_cell.angle_alpha   90.00
_cell.angle_beta   90.00
_cell.angle_gamma   90.00
#
_symmetry.space_group_name_H-M   'P 1'
#
loop_
_entity.id
_entity.type
_entity.pdbx_description
1 polymer ?
#
loop_
_entity_poly.entity_id
_entity_poly.type
_entity_poly.pdbx_seq_one_letter_code
_entity_poly.pdbx_strand_id
1 'polypeptide(L)'
;MKNIIIIAGPNGAGKTTFAREFLPHEAACPTFINADLIAQGLSPFRPAAAAVRAGRIMLELIADCVRRGESFAIETTLSGRSYARMIPGWKQAGDRVAIFFLELPSVERPSREWRIAWRKAGTTFPRR
;
A
#
# COMPACT_ATOMS: atom_id res chain seq x y z
N MET A 1 10.62 -12.35 10.09
CA MET A 1 10.81 -11.60 8.82
C MET A 1 9.45 -11.06 8.41
N LYS A 2 9.31 -9.74 8.27
CA LYS A 2 8.02 -9.07 8.11
C LYS A 2 7.79 -8.73 6.65
N ASN A 3 6.52 -8.63 6.24
CA ASN A 3 6.16 -8.24 4.88
C ASN A 3 5.61 -6.82 4.90
N ILE A 4 6.25 -5.95 4.14
CA ILE A 4 5.79 -4.59 3.87
C ILE A 4 5.33 -4.55 2.42
N ILE A 5 4.04 -4.34 2.21
CA ILE A 5 3.41 -4.35 0.89
C ILE A 5 3.06 -2.93 0.50
N ILE A 6 3.49 -2.48 -0.67
CA ILE A 6 3.16 -1.17 -1.22
C ILE A 6 2.26 -1.38 -2.43
N ILE A 7 1.01 -0.93 -2.34
CA ILE A 7 0.06 -0.91 -3.43
C ILE A 7 0.06 0.49 -4.03
N ALA A 8 0.67 0.62 -5.19
CA ALA A 8 0.96 1.87 -5.89
C ALA A 8 0.16 2.00 -7.19
N GLY A 9 -0.05 3.22 -7.67
CA GLY A 9 -0.74 3.49 -8.94
C GLY A 9 -1.63 4.73 -8.91
N PRO A 10 -2.03 5.29 -10.07
CA PRO A 10 -2.87 6.48 -10.13
C PRO A 10 -4.23 6.26 -9.46
N ASN A 11 -4.92 7.38 -9.16
CA ASN A 11 -6.30 7.32 -8.68
C ASN A 11 -7.20 6.65 -9.73
N GLY A 12 -8.16 5.84 -9.28
CA GLY A 12 -9.02 5.06 -10.18
C GLY A 12 -8.42 3.74 -10.67
N ALA A 13 -7.14 3.44 -10.41
CA ALA A 13 -6.52 2.16 -10.80
C ALA A 13 -6.96 0.95 -9.94
N GLY A 14 -8.02 1.08 -9.12
CA GLY A 14 -8.58 -0.03 -8.33
C GLY A 14 -7.73 -0.56 -7.17
N LYS A 15 -6.72 0.19 -6.72
CA LYS A 15 -5.83 -0.17 -5.60
C LYS A 15 -6.54 -0.61 -4.32
N THR A 16 -7.55 0.13 -3.89
CA THR A 16 -8.30 -0.21 -2.66
C THR A 16 -9.08 -1.52 -2.83
N THR A 17 -9.64 -1.78 -4.01
CA THR A 17 -10.32 -3.03 -4.33
C THR A 17 -9.33 -4.19 -4.31
N PHE A 18 -8.20 -4.05 -5.02
CA PHE A 18 -7.13 -5.02 -5.01
C PHE A 18 -6.63 -5.30 -3.58
N ALA A 19 -6.42 -4.27 -2.76
CA ALA A 19 -5.99 -4.43 -1.38
C ALA A 19 -6.96 -5.29 -0.56
N ARG A 20 -8.27 -5.04 -0.68
CA ARG A 20 -9.31 -5.75 0.07
C ARG A 20 -9.43 -7.22 -0.34
N GLU A 21 -9.22 -7.53 -1.61
CA GLU A 21 -9.29 -8.90 -2.13
C GLU A 21 -7.98 -9.67 -1.92
N PHE A 22 -6.82 -9.03 -2.13
CA PHE A 22 -5.52 -9.69 -2.09
C PHE A 22 -4.97 -9.84 -0.66
N LEU A 23 -5.08 -8.81 0.19
CA LEU A 23 -4.35 -8.78 1.46
C LEU A 23 -4.84 -9.81 2.50
N PRO A 24 -6.16 -10.00 2.72
CA PRO A 24 -6.66 -10.97 3.69
C PRO A 24 -6.47 -12.42 3.25
N HIS A 25 -6.56 -12.67 1.94
CA HIS A 25 -6.63 -14.01 1.38
C HIS A 25 -5.28 -14.56 0.92
N GLU A 26 -4.45 -13.74 0.28
CA GLU A 26 -3.20 -14.19 -0.33
C GLU A 26 -1.96 -13.71 0.45
N ALA A 27 -2.03 -12.54 1.08
CA ALA A 27 -0.87 -11.94 1.74
C ALA A 27 -0.80 -12.15 3.26
N ALA A 28 -1.87 -12.66 3.89
CA ALA A 28 -2.03 -12.79 5.35
C ALA A 28 -1.63 -11.49 6.11
N CYS A 29 -1.96 -10.33 5.54
CA CYS A 29 -1.53 -9.01 6.02
C CYS A 29 -2.77 -8.13 6.26
N PRO A 30 -3.45 -8.25 7.41
CA PRO A 30 -4.71 -7.54 7.64
C PRO A 30 -4.51 -6.04 7.89
N THR A 31 -3.32 -5.62 8.31
CA THR A 31 -3.00 -4.22 8.58
C THR A 31 -2.84 -3.45 7.28
N PHE A 32 -3.89 -2.74 6.88
CA PHE A 32 -3.91 -1.90 5.68
C PHE A 32 -4.05 -0.42 6.02
N ILE A 33 -3.08 0.39 5.59
CA ILE A 33 -2.98 1.81 5.89
C ILE A 33 -3.19 2.60 4.59
N ASN A 34 -4.22 3.44 4.56
CA ASN A 34 -4.61 4.25 3.41
C ASN A 34 -5.04 5.65 3.89
N ALA A 35 -4.45 6.70 3.32
CA ALA A 35 -4.73 8.09 3.68
C ALA A 35 -6.19 8.52 3.44
N ASP A 36 -6.83 8.06 2.36
CA ASP A 36 -8.21 8.38 2.04
C ASP A 36 -9.18 7.71 3.03
N LEU A 37 -8.92 6.46 3.43
CA LEU A 37 -9.70 5.78 4.46
C LEU A 37 -9.55 6.46 5.82
N ILE A 38 -8.35 6.90 6.17
CA ILE A 38 -8.10 7.68 7.40
C ILE A 38 -8.84 9.02 7.33
N ALA A 39 -8.75 9.74 6.22
CA ALA A 39 -9.43 11.02 6.03
C ALA A 39 -10.96 10.87 6.14
N GLN A 40 -11.51 9.80 5.56
CA GLN A 40 -12.93 9.47 5.65
C GLN A 40 -13.36 9.12 7.08
N GLY A 41 -12.52 8.40 7.85
CA GLY A 41 -12.77 8.14 9.27
C GLY A 41 -12.72 9.41 10.13
N LEU A 42 -11.83 10.34 9.83
CA LEU A 42 -11.70 11.62 10.55
C LEU A 42 -12.83 12.61 10.23
N SER A 43 -13.29 12.65 8.98
CA SER A 43 -14.25 13.63 8.49
C SER A 43 -15.15 12.97 7.44
N PRO A 44 -16.16 12.20 7.87
CA PRO A 44 -16.97 11.38 6.97
C PRO A 44 -17.71 12.21 5.91
N PHE A 45 -18.11 13.44 6.25
CA PHE A 45 -18.81 14.34 5.32
C PHE A 45 -17.89 15.26 4.52
N ARG A 46 -16.63 15.42 4.95
CA ARG A 46 -15.65 16.31 4.27
C ARG A 46 -14.21 15.75 4.34
N PRO A 47 -13.90 14.59 3.72
CA PRO A 47 -12.58 13.95 3.85
C PRO A 47 -11.43 14.83 3.36
N ALA A 48 -11.66 15.61 2.30
CA ALA A 48 -10.65 16.53 1.74
C ALA A 48 -10.12 17.55 2.77
N ALA A 49 -10.96 17.99 3.71
CA ALA A 49 -10.55 18.90 4.78
C ALA A 49 -9.60 18.23 5.79
N ALA A 50 -9.61 16.89 5.87
CA ALA A 50 -8.76 16.10 6.77
C ALA A 50 -7.50 15.53 6.08
N ALA A 51 -7.30 15.78 4.78
CA ALA A 51 -6.24 15.12 3.99
C ALA A 51 -4.82 15.29 4.58
N VAL A 52 -4.46 16.51 5.01
CA VAL A 52 -3.14 16.78 5.62
C VAL A 52 -2.97 16.03 6.94
N ARG A 53 -4.01 16.03 7.79
CA ARG A 53 -4.00 15.32 9.07
C ARG A 53 -3.93 13.80 8.85
N ALA A 54 -4.70 13.28 7.90
CA ALA A 54 -4.70 11.87 7.54
C ALA A 54 -3.33 11.41 7.04
N GLY A 55 -2.63 12.22 6.25
CA GLY A 55 -1.26 11.94 5.83
C GLY A 55 -0.27 11.85 6.99
N ARG A 56 -0.41 12.69 8.03
CA ARG A 56 0.43 12.61 9.25
C ARG A 56 0.16 11.33 10.02
N ILE A 57 -1.11 11.01 10.27
CA ILE A 57 -1.51 9.77 10.95
C ILE A 57 -1.03 8.54 10.18
N MET A 58 -1.11 8.56 8.84
CA MET A 58 -0.59 7.47 8.01
C MET A 58 0.90 7.22 8.27
N LEU A 59 1.72 8.28 8.36
CA LEU A 59 3.15 8.15 8.65
C LEU A 59 3.42 7.62 10.08
N GLU A 60 2.62 8.05 11.06
CA GLU A 60 2.69 7.57 12.44
C GLU A 60 2.37 6.07 12.52
N LEU A 61 1.29 5.62 11.88
CA LEU A 61 0.90 4.21 11.82
C LEU A 61 1.99 3.34 11.17
N ILE A 62 2.59 3.82 10.07
CA ILE A 62 3.72 3.12 9.43
C ILE A 62 4.89 2.99 10.40
N ALA A 63 5.26 4.08 11.08
CA ALA A 63 6.36 4.07 12.03
C ALA A 63 6.09 3.11 13.20
N ASP A 64 4.85 3.07 13.69
CA ASP A 64 4.43 2.15 14.75
C ASP A 64 4.48 0.69 14.32
N CYS A 65 4.01 0.33 13.12
CA CYS A 65 4.13 -1.03 12.61
C CYS A 65 5.60 -1.46 12.48
N VAL A 66 6.46 -0.58 11.98
CA VAL A 66 7.90 -0.83 11.87
C VAL A 66 8.52 -1.08 13.25
N ARG A 67 8.21 -0.21 14.23
CA ARG A 67 8.70 -0.29 15.62
C ARG A 67 8.24 -1.55 16.33
N ARG A 68 6.97 -1.93 16.17
CA ARG A 68 6.39 -3.17 16.75
C ARG A 68 6.84 -4.42 16.03
N GLY A 69 7.37 -4.26 14.83
CA GLY A 69 7.81 -5.36 14.01
C GLY A 69 6.67 -6.17 13.41
N GLU A 70 5.61 -5.48 12.98
CA GLU A 70 4.43 -6.06 12.36
C GLU A 70 4.49 -5.96 10.83
N SER A 71 3.87 -6.92 10.13
CA SER A 71 3.63 -6.81 8.69
C SER A 71 2.50 -5.81 8.42
N PHE A 72 2.61 -5.02 7.36
CA PHE A 72 1.58 -4.05 6.99
C PHE A 72 1.58 -3.79 5.47
N ALA A 73 0.46 -3.27 4.98
CA ALA A 73 0.30 -2.82 3.62
C ALA A 73 -0.06 -1.33 3.58
N ILE A 74 0.47 -0.61 2.60
CA ILE A 74 0.13 0.79 2.35
C ILE A 74 -0.45 0.96 0.95
N GLU A 75 -1.45 1.83 0.81
CA GLU A 75 -1.88 2.34 -0.49
C GLU A 75 -1.32 3.74 -0.75
N THR A 76 -0.78 3.97 -1.94
CA THR A 76 -0.20 5.27 -2.32
C THR A 76 -0.29 5.51 -3.82
N THR A 77 -0.25 6.77 -4.24
CA THR A 77 -0.08 7.14 -5.66
C THR A 77 1.39 7.26 -6.05
N LEU A 78 2.32 7.13 -5.09
CA LEU A 78 3.74 7.45 -5.26
C LEU A 78 4.01 8.87 -5.80
N SER A 79 3.08 9.81 -5.59
CA SER A 79 3.24 11.21 -6.01
C SER A 79 4.36 11.96 -5.26
N GLY A 80 4.82 11.42 -4.12
CA GLY A 80 5.89 11.98 -3.31
C GLY A 80 7.05 11.01 -3.06
N ARG A 81 8.21 11.55 -2.64
CA ARG A 81 9.44 10.77 -2.40
C ARG A 81 9.55 10.14 -1.00
N SER A 82 8.57 10.33 -0.13
CA SER A 82 8.65 9.92 1.28
C SER A 82 8.90 8.41 1.44
N TYR A 83 8.14 7.57 0.73
CA TYR A 83 8.28 6.11 0.83
C TYR A 83 9.60 5.61 0.23
N ALA A 84 10.07 6.22 -0.86
CA ALA A 84 11.36 5.89 -1.47
C ALA A 84 12.54 6.06 -0.51
N ARG A 85 12.43 6.99 0.46
CA ARG A 85 13.44 7.20 1.51
C ARG A 85 13.34 6.19 2.65
N MET A 86 12.16 5.60 2.89
CA MET A 86 11.93 4.63 3.97
C MET A 86 12.34 3.20 3.59
N ILE A 87 12.10 2.82 2.32
CA ILE A 87 12.35 1.47 1.82
C ILE A 87 13.77 0.94 2.10
N PRO A 88 14.86 1.72 1.92
CA PRO A 88 16.21 1.26 2.27
C PRO A 88 16.35 0.87 3.74
N GLY A 89 15.75 1.65 4.65
CA GLY A 89 15.78 1.37 6.09
C GLY A 89 15.06 0.07 6.45
N TRP A 90 13.89 -0.18 5.85
CA TRP A 90 13.16 -1.45 6.04
C TRP A 90 13.97 -2.65 5.55
N LYS A 91 14.61 -2.54 4.39
CA LYS A 91 15.47 -3.62 3.86
C LYS A 91 16.69 -3.89 4.75
N GLN A 92 17.32 -2.83 5.26
CA GLN A 92 18.46 -2.96 6.19
C GLN A 92 18.04 -3.60 7.52
N ALA A 93 16.80 -3.36 7.96
CA ALA A 93 16.22 -4.02 9.13
C ALA A 93 15.83 -5.49 8.88
N GLY A 94 16.01 -6.02 7.66
CA GLY A 94 15.69 -7.39 7.30
C GLY A 94 14.23 -7.63 6.91
N ASP A 95 13.46 -6.57 6.63
CA ASP A 95 12.06 -6.69 6.19
C ASP A 95 11.97 -6.97 4.69
N ARG A 96 10.97 -7.78 4.30
CA ARG A 96 10.63 -8.04 2.89
C ARG A 96 9.73 -6.92 2.38
N VAL A 97 10.16 -6.25 1.33
CA VAL A 97 9.37 -5.17 0.70
C VAL A 97 8.89 -5.61 -0.68
N ALA A 98 7.58 -5.65 -0.87
CA ALA A 98 6.93 -5.94 -2.15
C ALA A 98 6.18 -4.70 -2.65
N ILE A 99 6.29 -4.39 -3.94
CA ILE A 99 5.57 -3.28 -4.58
C ILE A 99 4.69 -3.84 -5.70
N PHE A 100 3.40 -3.56 -5.61
CA PHE A 100 2.40 -3.81 -6.63
C PHE A 100 2.01 -2.48 -7.25
N PHE A 101 2.39 -2.23 -8.50
CA PHE A 101 1.96 -1.04 -9.22
C PHE A 101 0.79 -1.39 -10.14
N LEU A 102 -0.37 -0.78 -9.92
CA LEU A 102 -1.58 -0.96 -10.71
C LEU A 102 -1.71 0.21 -11.69
N GLU A 103 -1.86 -0.12 -12.98
CA GLU A 103 -2.13 0.84 -14.04
C GLU A 103 -3.64 0.96 -14.28
N LEU A 104 -4.10 2.07 -14.86
CA LEU A 104 -5.51 2.21 -15.26
C LEU A 104 -5.84 1.16 -16.33
N PRO A 105 -6.99 0.47 -16.26
CA PRO A 105 -7.47 -0.32 -17.37
C PRO A 105 -7.67 0.60 -18.58
N SER A 106 -7.18 0.19 -19.76
CA SER A 106 -7.53 0.89 -21.00
C SER A 106 -9.02 0.69 -21.27
N VAL A 107 -9.68 1.69 -21.87
CA VAL A 107 -11.13 1.70 -22.16
C VAL A 107 -11.59 0.45 -22.95
N GLU A 108 -10.69 -0.20 -23.67
CA GLU A 108 -10.93 -1.43 -24.44
C GLU A 108 -11.02 -2.73 -23.62
N ARG A 109 -10.59 -2.72 -22.35
CA ARG A 109 -10.70 -3.90 -21.48
C ARG A 109 -11.19 -3.51 -20.09
N PRO A 110 -12.47 -3.73 -19.77
CA PRO A 110 -12.92 -3.79 -18.38
C PRO A 110 -12.42 -5.11 -17.77
N SER A 111 -11.10 -5.28 -17.67
CA SER A 111 -10.52 -6.55 -17.26
C SER A 111 -10.36 -6.58 -15.75
N ARG A 112 -10.98 -7.61 -15.18
CA ARG A 112 -10.74 -8.21 -13.85
C ARG A 112 -9.30 -8.77 -13.73
N GLU A 113 -8.35 -8.20 -14.45
CA GLU A 113 -6.96 -8.63 -14.60
C GLU A 113 -6.04 -7.43 -14.27
N TRP A 114 -5.38 -7.51 -13.12
CA TRP A 114 -4.40 -6.52 -12.69
C TRP A 114 -3.06 -6.78 -13.39
N ARG A 115 -2.55 -5.82 -14.18
CA ARG A 115 -1.17 -5.86 -14.68
C ARG A 115 -0.22 -5.50 -13.55
N ILE A 116 0.31 -6.51 -12.87
CA ILE A 116 1.29 -6.33 -11.79
C ILE A 116 2.67 -6.11 -12.43
N ALA A 117 3.15 -4.86 -12.44
CA ALA A 117 4.55 -4.57 -12.72
C ALA A 117 5.41 -4.97 -11.49
N TRP A 118 5.85 -6.22 -11.45
CA TRP A 118 6.71 -6.72 -10.39
C TRP A 118 8.16 -6.34 -10.64
N ARG A 119 8.76 -5.53 -9.75
CA ARG A 119 10.22 -5.38 -9.66
C ARG A 119 10.71 -6.09 -8.41
N LYS A 120 11.33 -7.24 -8.63
CA LYS A 120 11.94 -8.11 -7.63
C LYS A 120 12.97 -7.33 -6.79
N ALA A 121 12.62 -7.00 -5.55
CA ALA A 121 13.60 -6.78 -4.50
C ALA A 121 13.75 -8.08 -3.68
N GLY A 122 14.25 -9.13 -4.31
CA GLY A 122 14.97 -10.21 -3.62
C GLY A 122 14.20 -11.21 -2.75
N THR A 123 12.89 -11.43 -2.87
CA THR A 123 12.30 -12.63 -2.24
C THR A 123 11.08 -13.18 -2.96
N THR A 124 11.05 -14.50 -3.10
CA THR A 124 10.00 -15.29 -3.77
C THR A 124 8.89 -15.59 -2.77
N PHE A 125 7.65 -15.18 -3.06
CA PHE A 125 6.47 -15.79 -2.44
C PHE A 125 6.04 -17.00 -3.27
N PRO A 126 5.62 -18.12 -2.66
CA PRO A 126 5.20 -19.30 -3.39
C PRO A 126 3.97 -18.96 -4.25
N ARG A 127 4.06 -19.24 -5.56
CA ARG A 127 2.90 -19.29 -6.43
C ARG A 127 2.11 -20.56 -6.06
N ARG A 128 0.83 -20.40 -5.72
CA ARG A 128 -0.17 -21.43 -5.95
C ARG A 128 -1.21 -20.86 -6.88
#